data_AF-A0A3E2YWF6-F1
#
_entry.id   AF-A0A3E2YWF6-F1
#
_cell.length_a   1.000
_cell.length_b   1.000
_cell.length_c   1.000
_cell.angle_alpha   90.00
_cell.angle_beta   90.00
_cell.angle_gamma   90.00
#
_symmetry.space_group_name_H-M   'P 1'
#
loop_
_entity.id
_entity.type
_entity.pdbx_description
1 polymer ?
#
loop_
_entity_poly.entity_id
_entity_poly.type
_entity_poly.pdbx_seq_one_letter_code
_entity_poly.pdbx_strand_id
1 'polypeptide(L)'
;MVLREKDLPRAERAALAADLRPILAEAGGTLVVAGPDPLGGDAAHLPAAGPYPPPRLGLVGRSCHDAAELARLTTEDYVTVSPVYPSRSKPGYGPPLRPARLGELIRLSPVPVLALGGIETPGQVRACVEAGAVGVAVLGAIMRAGDPGGAAAALTIPFEPPRTRHDREEVSRTGLRPTGPTEGSGLTAPSGRGRPQPPTAGAGKRR
;
A
#
# COMPACT_ATOMS: atom_id res chain seq x y z
N MET A 1 0.38 10.48 -6.83
CA MET A 1 -0.27 11.72 -6.34
C MET A 1 -1.63 11.40 -5.77
N VAL A 2 -2.07 12.04 -4.68
CA VAL A 2 -3.42 11.85 -4.12
C VAL A 2 -4.33 13.01 -4.54
N LEU A 3 -5.40 12.74 -5.29
CA LEU A 3 -6.45 13.72 -5.61
C LEU A 3 -7.44 13.82 -4.44
N ARG A 4 -7.53 15.01 -3.84
CA ARG A 4 -8.34 15.24 -2.62
C ARG A 4 -9.25 16.48 -2.73
N GLU A 5 -10.11 16.49 -3.73
CA GLU A 5 -11.15 17.52 -3.92
C GLU A 5 -12.49 17.04 -3.34
N LYS A 6 -12.64 17.10 -2.01
CA LYS A 6 -13.87 16.62 -1.33
C LYS A 6 -15.08 17.54 -1.50
N ASP A 7 -14.85 18.78 -1.88
CA ASP A 7 -15.89 19.82 -1.95
C ASP A 7 -16.47 19.95 -3.38
N LEU A 8 -15.86 19.26 -4.37
CA LEU A 8 -16.37 19.19 -5.74
C LEU A 8 -17.42 18.07 -5.90
N PRO A 9 -18.45 18.27 -6.74
CA PRO A 9 -19.35 17.21 -7.16
C PRO A 9 -18.59 16.04 -7.80
N ARG A 10 -19.15 14.82 -7.66
CA ARG A 10 -18.52 13.59 -8.18
C ARG A 10 -18.13 13.71 -9.67
N ALA A 11 -19.01 14.29 -10.50
CA ALA A 11 -18.77 14.41 -11.94
C ALA A 11 -17.53 15.28 -12.24
N GLU A 12 -17.38 16.40 -11.54
CA GLU A 12 -16.21 17.29 -11.68
C GLU A 12 -14.94 16.63 -11.17
N ARG A 13 -15.02 15.92 -10.04
CA ARG A 13 -13.88 15.12 -9.54
C ARG A 13 -13.46 14.06 -10.55
N ALA A 14 -14.41 13.41 -11.22
CA ALA A 14 -14.15 12.38 -12.22
C ALA A 14 -13.50 12.98 -13.48
N ALA A 15 -13.95 14.14 -13.94
CA ALA A 15 -13.33 14.87 -15.03
C ALA A 15 -11.87 15.24 -14.69
N LEU A 16 -11.64 15.82 -13.51
CA LEU A 16 -10.29 16.14 -13.04
C LEU A 16 -9.41 14.90 -12.91
N ALA A 17 -9.96 13.78 -12.43
CA ALA A 17 -9.22 12.51 -12.39
C ALA A 17 -8.85 12.02 -13.79
N ALA A 18 -9.74 12.16 -14.78
CA ALA A 18 -9.46 11.79 -16.17
C ALA A 18 -8.33 12.63 -16.77
N ASP A 19 -8.30 13.94 -16.49
CA ASP A 19 -7.26 14.86 -16.97
C ASP A 19 -5.89 14.57 -16.33
N LEU A 20 -5.86 14.21 -15.04
CA LEU A 20 -4.61 13.99 -14.30
C LEU A 20 -3.94 12.63 -14.59
N ARG A 21 -4.71 11.61 -14.96
CA ARG A 21 -4.17 10.25 -15.25
C ARG A 21 -3.08 10.25 -16.33
N PRO A 22 -3.27 10.82 -17.54
CA PRO A 22 -2.24 10.80 -18.57
C PRO A 22 -0.99 11.58 -18.15
N ILE A 23 -1.15 12.74 -17.48
CA ILE A 23 -0.03 13.55 -16.98
C ILE A 23 0.82 12.74 -15.99
N LEU A 24 0.17 12.04 -15.06
CA LEU A 24 0.88 11.21 -14.09
C LEU A 24 1.51 9.99 -14.75
N ALA A 25 0.84 9.36 -15.73
CA ALA A 25 1.40 8.22 -16.44
C ALA A 25 2.70 8.59 -17.18
N GLU A 26 2.75 9.75 -17.84
CA GLU A 26 3.96 10.27 -18.49
C GLU A 26 5.11 10.48 -17.47
N ALA A 27 4.78 10.93 -16.27
CA ALA A 27 5.73 11.10 -15.17
C ALA A 27 6.04 9.81 -14.38
N GLY A 28 5.52 8.64 -14.80
CA GLY A 28 5.65 7.37 -14.07
C GLY A 28 4.92 7.33 -12.72
N GLY A 29 3.99 8.25 -12.48
CA GLY A 29 3.20 8.38 -11.26
C GLY A 29 1.86 7.67 -11.33
N THR A 30 1.34 7.26 -10.16
CA THR A 30 -0.02 6.73 -10.01
C THR A 30 -0.96 7.79 -9.44
N LEU A 31 -2.15 7.95 -10.03
CA LEU A 31 -3.23 8.73 -9.45
C LEU A 31 -3.96 7.90 -8.39
N VAL A 32 -3.95 8.36 -7.14
CA VAL A 32 -4.71 7.78 -6.03
C VAL A 32 -5.84 8.74 -5.68
N VAL A 33 -7.06 8.26 -5.53
CA VAL A 33 -8.21 9.12 -5.21
C VAL A 33 -8.52 9.05 -3.72
N ALA A 34 -8.71 10.19 -3.06
CA ALA A 34 -9.16 10.20 -1.66
C ALA A 34 -10.63 9.77 -1.55
N GLY A 35 -10.91 8.82 -0.67
CA GLY A 35 -12.24 8.25 -0.43
C GLY A 35 -12.46 6.89 -1.11
N PRO A 36 -13.66 6.29 -0.93
CA PRO A 36 -13.95 4.92 -1.39
C PRO A 36 -14.24 4.82 -2.90
N ASP A 37 -14.52 5.92 -3.60
CA ASP A 37 -14.77 5.93 -5.05
C ASP A 37 -13.46 6.25 -5.80
N PRO A 38 -12.86 5.32 -6.56
CA PRO A 38 -11.62 5.53 -7.29
C PRO A 38 -11.80 6.32 -8.60
N LEU A 39 -13.02 6.80 -8.88
CA LEU A 39 -13.37 7.63 -10.05
C LEU A 39 -12.91 6.99 -11.37
N GLY A 40 -13.33 5.74 -11.57
CA GLY A 40 -12.99 4.94 -12.77
C GLY A 40 -11.55 4.42 -12.81
N GLY A 41 -10.77 4.59 -11.73
CA GLY A 41 -9.44 4.01 -11.57
C GLY A 41 -9.43 2.81 -10.64
N ASP A 42 -8.23 2.45 -10.21
CA ASP A 42 -7.98 1.26 -9.37
C ASP A 42 -7.12 1.56 -8.13
N ALA A 43 -7.06 2.84 -7.73
CA ALA A 43 -6.27 3.27 -6.59
C ALA A 43 -7.02 4.29 -5.71
N ALA A 44 -7.07 4.01 -4.41
CA ALA A 44 -7.78 4.84 -3.43
C ALA A 44 -6.96 5.09 -2.15
N HIS A 45 -7.20 6.23 -1.51
CA HIS A 45 -6.67 6.54 -0.17
C HIS A 45 -7.82 6.80 0.79
N LEU A 46 -8.01 5.88 1.74
CA LEU A 46 -9.13 5.86 2.65
C LEU A 46 -8.86 6.68 3.91
N PRO A 47 -9.90 7.31 4.49
CA PRO A 47 -9.82 7.88 5.84
C PRO A 47 -9.56 6.78 6.89
N ALA A 48 -9.10 7.19 8.08
CA ALA A 48 -8.79 6.28 9.17
C ALA A 48 -9.97 5.42 9.64
N ALA A 49 -11.18 5.99 9.56
CA ALA A 49 -12.44 5.30 9.77
C ALA A 49 -13.25 5.35 8.48
N GLY A 50 -13.97 4.27 8.20
CA GLY A 50 -14.84 4.16 7.03
C GLY A 50 -14.64 2.84 6.29
N PRO A 51 -15.65 2.43 5.50
CA PRO A 51 -15.65 1.13 4.85
C PRO A 51 -14.56 1.06 3.78
N TYR A 52 -14.01 -0.15 3.61
CA TYR A 52 -13.26 -0.50 2.41
C TYR A 52 -14.26 -0.72 1.27
N PRO A 53 -14.09 -0.08 0.09
CA PRO A 53 -15.02 -0.25 -1.02
C PRO A 53 -14.86 -1.64 -1.68
N PRO A 54 -15.93 -2.42 -1.90
CA PRO A 54 -15.89 -3.57 -2.79
C PRO A 54 -16.00 -3.14 -4.27
N PRO A 55 -15.35 -3.83 -5.23
CA PRO A 55 -14.40 -4.95 -5.05
C PRO A 55 -13.01 -4.47 -4.57
N ARG A 56 -12.09 -5.41 -4.26
CA ARG A 56 -10.71 -5.07 -3.91
C ARG A 56 -10.07 -4.26 -5.05
N LEU A 57 -9.46 -3.14 -4.70
CA LEU A 57 -8.71 -2.30 -5.64
C LEU A 57 -7.24 -2.77 -5.73
N GLY A 58 -6.56 -2.40 -6.81
CA GLY A 58 -5.15 -2.70 -7.04
C GLY A 58 -4.20 -2.01 -6.07
N LEU A 59 -4.51 -0.78 -5.63
CA LEU A 59 -3.72 -0.04 -4.64
C LEU A 59 -4.59 0.71 -3.64
N VAL A 60 -4.48 0.39 -2.35
CA VAL A 60 -5.22 1.05 -1.27
C VAL A 60 -4.29 1.56 -0.18
N GLY A 61 -4.33 2.86 0.03
CA GLY A 61 -3.74 3.50 1.20
C GLY A 61 -4.78 3.80 2.27
N ARG A 62 -4.33 3.93 3.52
CA ARG A 62 -5.19 4.44 4.61
C ARG A 62 -4.47 5.47 5.48
N SER A 63 -5.22 6.48 5.92
CA SER A 63 -4.74 7.42 6.94
C SER A 63 -4.76 6.76 8.32
N CYS A 64 -3.68 6.88 9.09
CA CYS A 64 -3.62 6.43 10.48
C CYS A 64 -2.97 7.50 11.37
N HIS A 65 -3.36 7.52 12.63
CA HIS A 65 -2.96 8.54 13.61
C HIS A 65 -2.39 7.91 14.90
N ASP A 66 -2.73 6.66 15.18
CA ASP A 66 -2.27 5.94 16.37
C ASP A 66 -2.16 4.43 16.15
N ALA A 67 -1.72 3.72 17.20
CA ALA A 67 -1.53 2.27 17.19
C ALA A 67 -2.83 1.47 17.05
N ALA A 68 -3.94 1.98 17.59
CA ALA A 68 -5.23 1.30 17.50
C ALA A 68 -5.76 1.36 16.05
N GLU A 69 -5.49 2.43 15.32
CA GLU A 69 -5.84 2.52 13.90
C GLU A 69 -4.98 1.60 13.03
N LEU A 70 -3.69 1.48 13.33
CA LEU A 70 -2.81 0.53 12.65
C LEU A 70 -3.24 -0.93 12.89
N ALA A 71 -3.69 -1.25 14.10
CA ALA A 71 -4.19 -2.58 14.44
C ALA A 71 -5.49 -2.96 13.70
N ARG A 72 -6.22 -1.98 13.14
CA ARG A 72 -7.45 -2.20 12.36
C ARG A 72 -7.20 -2.44 10.87
N LEU A 73 -5.94 -2.34 10.41
CA LEU A 73 -5.60 -2.60 9.02
C LEU A 73 -5.88 -4.06 8.65
N THR A 74 -6.22 -4.27 7.39
CA THR A 74 -6.59 -5.59 6.86
C THR A 74 -5.85 -5.86 5.57
N THR A 75 -6.17 -5.13 4.52
CA THR A 75 -5.75 -5.42 3.14
C THR A 75 -5.14 -4.20 2.44
N GLU A 76 -4.97 -3.10 3.18
CA GLU A 76 -4.28 -1.89 2.73
C GLU A 76 -2.84 -2.22 2.32
N ASP A 77 -2.34 -1.56 1.28
CA ASP A 77 -1.00 -1.76 0.75
C ASP A 77 0.02 -0.78 1.37
N TYR A 78 -0.46 0.36 1.89
CA TYR A 78 0.35 1.33 2.63
C TYR A 78 -0.50 2.17 3.57
N VAL A 79 0.16 2.90 4.47
CA VAL A 79 -0.51 3.92 5.30
C VAL A 79 0.21 5.24 5.27
N THR A 80 -0.54 6.32 5.52
CA THR A 80 0.05 7.61 5.92
C THR A 80 -0.10 7.80 7.42
N VAL A 81 0.98 8.06 8.14
CA VAL A 81 0.96 8.37 9.57
C VAL A 81 1.12 9.88 9.76
N SER A 82 0.16 10.51 10.44
CA SER A 82 0.10 11.97 10.56
C SER A 82 -0.64 12.45 11.83
N PRO A 83 -0.42 13.70 12.25
CA PRO A 83 0.59 14.64 11.74
C PRO A 83 1.95 14.41 12.41
N VAL A 84 3.02 14.41 11.62
CA VAL A 84 4.38 14.31 12.18
C VAL A 84 4.85 15.63 12.79
N TYR A 85 4.52 16.75 12.14
CA TYR A 85 4.84 18.11 12.56
C TYR A 85 3.58 18.98 12.59
N PRO A 86 3.60 20.12 13.32
CA PRO A 86 2.50 21.09 13.26
C PRO A 86 2.20 21.51 11.82
N SER A 87 0.93 21.44 11.42
CA SER A 87 0.49 21.80 10.07
C SER A 87 -0.10 23.20 10.04
N ARG A 88 0.45 24.08 9.19
CA ARG A 88 -0.16 25.40 8.93
C ARG A 88 -1.52 25.31 8.22
N SER A 89 -1.75 24.24 7.46
CA SER A 89 -2.99 24.00 6.72
C SER A 89 -4.13 23.45 7.57
N LYS A 90 -3.83 22.93 8.77
CA LYS A 90 -4.81 22.47 9.77
C LYS A 90 -4.29 22.75 11.18
N PRO A 91 -4.30 24.02 11.64
CA PRO A 91 -3.89 24.37 13.00
C PRO A 91 -4.71 23.59 14.03
N GLY A 92 -4.06 23.01 15.04
CA GLY A 92 -4.73 22.27 16.12
C GLY A 92 -5.13 20.83 15.80
N TYR A 93 -4.80 20.30 14.63
CA TYR A 93 -5.03 18.88 14.32
C TYR A 93 -4.04 18.00 15.09
N GLY A 94 -4.44 17.46 16.23
CA GLY A 94 -3.68 16.51 17.06
C GLY A 94 -2.33 17.03 17.60
N PRO A 95 -1.76 16.40 18.64
CA PRO A 95 -0.37 16.65 18.98
C PRO A 95 0.53 16.11 17.85
N PRO A 96 1.57 16.86 17.42
CA PRO A 96 2.50 16.36 16.42
C PRO A 96 3.25 15.16 16.99
N LEU A 97 3.33 14.07 16.23
CA LEU A 97 3.99 12.83 16.64
C LEU A 97 5.49 13.06 16.86
N ARG A 98 6.13 13.84 15.99
CA ARG A 98 7.59 13.96 15.86
C ARG A 98 8.25 12.62 15.47
N PRO A 99 9.53 12.63 15.03
CA PRO A 99 10.20 11.41 14.55
C PRO A 99 10.21 10.24 15.55
N ALA A 100 10.35 10.50 16.85
CA ALA A 100 10.40 9.44 17.86
C ALA A 100 9.10 8.62 17.91
N ARG A 101 7.94 9.27 18.08
CA ARG A 101 6.64 8.58 18.10
C ARG A 101 6.27 8.01 16.74
N LEU A 102 6.65 8.68 15.64
CA LEU A 102 6.51 8.14 14.29
C LEU A 102 7.22 6.78 14.19
N GLY A 103 8.46 6.67 14.66
CA GLY A 103 9.22 5.42 14.65
C GLY A 103 8.58 4.31 15.49
N GLU A 104 7.96 4.65 16.62
CA GLU A 104 7.18 3.69 17.41
C GLU A 104 5.98 3.14 16.63
N LEU A 105 5.23 4.00 15.93
CA LEU A 105 4.10 3.59 15.12
C LEU A 105 4.53 2.77 13.90
N ILE A 106 5.65 3.12 13.26
CA ILE A 106 6.20 2.38 12.13
C ILE A 106 6.51 0.93 12.51
N ARG A 107 7.09 0.70 13.69
CA ARG A 107 7.38 -0.66 14.18
C ARG A 107 6.13 -1.51 14.41
N LEU A 108 4.98 -0.88 14.62
CA LEU A 108 3.69 -1.57 14.80
C LEU A 108 2.95 -1.77 13.47
N SER A 109 3.34 -1.06 12.41
CA SER A 109 2.64 -1.11 11.13
C SER A 109 2.96 -2.41 10.38
N PRO A 110 1.95 -3.17 9.94
CA PRO A 110 2.14 -4.36 9.12
C PRO A 110 2.53 -4.02 7.66
N VAL A 111 2.41 -2.75 7.27
CA VAL A 111 2.58 -2.27 5.89
C VAL A 111 3.49 -1.03 5.85
N PRO A 112 4.06 -0.67 4.69
CA PRO A 112 4.89 0.52 4.56
C PRO A 112 4.20 1.80 5.00
N VAL A 113 4.94 2.65 5.72
CA VAL A 113 4.45 3.93 6.25
C VAL A 113 5.05 5.10 5.48
N LEU A 114 4.17 5.97 4.98
CA LEU A 114 4.53 7.31 4.52
C LEU A 114 4.28 8.32 5.63
N ALA A 115 5.29 9.10 5.98
CA ALA A 115 5.14 10.19 6.94
C ALA A 115 4.39 11.37 6.32
N LEU A 116 3.42 11.95 7.03
CA LEU A 116 2.60 13.06 6.54
C LEU A 116 2.32 14.10 7.63
N GLY A 117 2.16 15.35 7.22
CA GLY A 117 1.66 16.44 8.06
C GLY A 117 2.77 17.32 8.61
N GLY A 118 2.79 18.58 8.14
CA GLY A 118 3.73 19.62 8.57
C GLY A 118 5.18 19.42 8.10
N ILE A 119 5.42 18.51 7.14
CA ILE A 119 6.74 18.31 6.53
C ILE A 119 6.93 19.39 5.45
N GLU A 120 7.91 20.26 5.66
CA GLU A 120 8.22 21.43 4.84
C GLU A 120 9.70 21.51 4.42
N THR A 121 10.62 20.81 5.10
CA THR A 121 12.07 20.93 4.85
C THR A 121 12.78 19.60 4.60
N PRO A 122 13.92 19.59 3.87
CA PRO A 122 14.72 18.37 3.65
C PRO A 122 15.20 17.71 4.95
N GLY A 123 15.49 18.49 5.99
CA GLY A 123 15.87 17.97 7.30
C GLY A 123 14.74 17.20 8.00
N GLN A 124 13.49 17.65 7.83
CA GLN A 124 12.32 16.93 8.33
C GLN A 124 12.06 15.64 7.54
N VAL A 125 12.28 15.67 6.22
CA VAL A 125 12.22 14.46 5.38
C VAL A 125 13.23 13.42 5.88
N ARG A 126 14.50 13.82 6.04
CA ARG A 126 15.56 12.94 6.55
C ARG A 126 15.18 12.32 7.90
N ALA A 127 14.72 13.14 8.85
CA ALA A 127 14.33 12.65 10.17
C ALA A 127 13.16 11.65 10.12
N CYS A 128 12.22 11.79 9.18
CA CYS A 128 11.14 10.82 8.99
C CYS A 128 11.67 9.49 8.42
N VAL A 129 12.57 9.55 7.45
CA VAL A 129 13.20 8.36 6.84
C VAL A 129 14.07 7.64 7.86
N GLU A 130 14.88 8.36 8.65
CA GLU A 130 15.67 7.79 9.75
C GLU A 130 14.80 7.14 10.84
N ALA A 131 13.57 7.65 11.05
CA ALA A 131 12.59 7.02 11.93
C ALA A 131 11.98 5.73 11.33
N GLY A 132 12.27 5.41 10.06
CA GLY A 132 11.85 4.19 9.36
C GLY A 132 10.73 4.39 8.34
N ALA A 133 10.31 5.62 8.05
CA ALA A 133 9.30 5.85 7.02
C ALA A 133 9.86 5.49 5.64
N VAL A 134 9.08 4.80 4.81
CA VAL A 134 9.51 4.45 3.45
C VAL A 134 9.43 5.65 2.48
N GLY A 135 9.04 6.82 2.99
CA GLY A 135 8.89 8.04 2.22
C GLY A 135 8.04 9.07 2.98
N VAL A 136 7.81 10.21 2.33
CA VAL A 136 6.98 11.30 2.86
C VAL A 136 5.88 11.66 1.87
N ALA A 137 4.75 12.13 2.40
CA ALA A 137 3.73 12.81 1.63
C ALA A 137 3.65 14.27 2.07
N VAL A 138 3.57 15.18 1.10
CA VAL A 138 3.52 16.62 1.32
C VAL A 138 2.34 17.24 0.57
N LEU A 139 1.81 18.33 1.13
CA LEU A 139 0.74 19.11 0.51
C LEU A 139 1.13 20.58 0.48
N GLY A 140 1.16 21.19 1.67
CA GLY A 140 1.35 22.63 1.80
C GLY A 140 2.71 23.14 1.31
N ALA A 141 3.77 22.34 1.46
CA ALA A 141 5.12 22.70 1.02
C ALA A 141 5.19 22.91 -0.50
N ILE A 142 4.50 22.08 -1.28
CA ILE A 142 4.47 22.18 -2.74
C ILE A 142 3.42 23.20 -3.20
N MET A 143 2.20 23.11 -2.67
CA MET A 143 1.08 23.94 -3.12
C MET A 143 1.24 25.44 -2.86
N ARG A 144 2.13 25.84 -1.95
CA ARG A 144 2.41 27.25 -1.62
C ARG A 144 3.77 27.73 -2.12
N ALA A 145 4.56 26.87 -2.76
CA ALA A 145 5.88 27.26 -3.23
C ALA A 145 5.76 28.20 -4.44
N GLY A 146 6.61 29.23 -4.48
CA GLY A 146 6.77 30.05 -5.70
C GLY A 146 7.39 29.27 -6.85
N ASP A 147 8.14 28.21 -6.53
CA ASP A 147 8.65 27.21 -7.47
C ASP A 147 8.33 25.79 -6.94
N PRO A 148 7.18 25.20 -7.35
CA PRO A 148 6.80 23.85 -6.94
C PRO A 148 7.78 22.76 -7.39
N GLY A 149 8.43 22.94 -8.55
CA GLY A 149 9.40 21.98 -9.09
C GLY A 149 10.67 21.95 -8.26
N GLY A 150 11.24 23.12 -7.97
CA GLY A 150 12.39 23.25 -7.07
C GLY A 150 12.09 22.77 -5.65
N ALA A 151 10.90 23.05 -5.12
CA ALA A 151 10.46 22.54 -3.82
C ALA A 151 10.36 21.00 -3.80
N ALA A 152 9.81 20.40 -4.84
CA ALA A 152 9.75 18.94 -4.97
C ALA A 152 11.15 18.33 -5.03
N ALA A 153 12.04 18.88 -5.88
CA ALA A 153 13.41 18.40 -6.00
C ALA A 153 14.17 18.46 -4.66
N ALA A 154 14.06 19.57 -3.92
CA ALA A 154 14.70 19.73 -2.63
C ALA A 154 14.26 18.68 -1.59
N LEU A 155 12.98 18.30 -1.61
CA LEU A 155 12.42 17.30 -0.70
C LEU A 155 12.75 15.86 -1.10
N THR A 156 13.14 15.61 -2.35
CA THR A 156 13.55 14.27 -2.83
C THR A 156 15.03 13.96 -2.56
N ILE A 157 15.92 14.95 -2.51
CA ILE A 157 17.38 14.75 -2.27
C ILE A 157 17.70 13.84 -1.06
N PRO A 158 16.98 13.89 0.07
CA PRO A 158 17.26 13.01 1.21
C PRO A 158 16.83 11.55 1.03
N PHE A 159 16.19 11.20 -0.09
CA PHE A 159 15.56 9.89 -0.31
C PHE A 159 16.38 9.00 -1.24
N GLU A 160 16.87 7.88 -0.73
CA GLU A 160 17.28 6.73 -1.53
C GLU A 160 16.26 5.61 -1.29
N PRO A 161 15.56 5.11 -2.32
CA PRO A 161 14.46 4.18 -2.12
C PRO A 161 14.96 2.86 -1.52
N PRO A 162 14.32 2.33 -0.47
CA PRO A 162 14.55 0.94 -0.09
C PRO A 162 14.07 0.03 -1.22
N ARG A 163 14.92 -0.94 -1.62
CA ARG A 163 14.59 -1.96 -2.63
C ARG A 163 13.31 -2.68 -2.23
N THR A 164 12.36 -2.80 -3.16
CA THR A 164 11.02 -3.31 -2.85
C THR A 164 11.00 -4.84 -2.85
N ARG A 165 9.93 -5.45 -2.30
CA ARG A 165 9.75 -6.92 -2.32
C ARG A 165 9.72 -7.50 -3.74
N HIS A 166 9.31 -6.72 -4.75
CA HIS A 166 9.27 -7.16 -6.14
C HIS A 166 10.67 -7.56 -6.65
N ASP A 167 11.69 -6.83 -6.20
CA ASP A 167 13.09 -7.10 -6.54
C ASP A 167 13.61 -8.43 -5.95
N ARG A 168 12.98 -8.94 -4.87
CA ARG A 168 13.35 -10.22 -4.24
C ARG A 168 12.70 -11.42 -4.91
N GLU A 169 11.47 -11.29 -5.43
CA GLU A 169 10.81 -12.38 -6.15
C GLU A 169 11.44 -12.60 -7.54
N GLU A 170 11.97 -11.56 -8.17
CA GLU A 170 12.60 -11.66 -9.49
C GLU A 170 13.98 -12.35 -9.43
N VAL A 171 14.78 -12.10 -8.40
CA VAL A 171 16.08 -12.76 -8.18
C VAL A 171 15.93 -14.24 -7.81
N SER A 172 14.80 -14.64 -7.20
CA SER A 172 14.56 -16.02 -6.79
C SER A 172 14.19 -16.97 -7.95
N ARG A 173 13.85 -16.46 -9.15
CA ARG A 173 13.41 -17.30 -10.28
C ARG A 173 14.53 -17.76 -11.23
N THR A 174 15.76 -17.30 -11.03
CA THR A 174 16.88 -17.60 -11.96
C THR A 174 17.74 -18.81 -11.52
N GLY A 175 17.33 -19.55 -10.49
CA GLY A 175 18.15 -20.58 -9.87
C GLY A 175 17.47 -21.93 -9.68
N LEU A 176 17.03 -22.61 -10.75
CA LEU A 176 16.94 -24.07 -10.72
C LEU A 176 17.01 -24.68 -12.13
N ARG A 177 18.22 -25.09 -12.55
CA ARG A 177 18.39 -26.11 -13.59
C ARG A 177 18.25 -27.49 -12.94
N PRO A 178 17.46 -28.43 -13.47
CA PRO A 178 17.48 -29.81 -13.00
C PRO A 178 18.62 -30.59 -13.68
N THR A 179 19.52 -31.17 -12.87
CA THR A 179 20.43 -32.27 -13.25
C THR A 179 20.23 -33.35 -12.18
N GLY A 180 20.00 -34.63 -12.40
CA GLY A 180 19.95 -35.50 -13.59
C GLY A 180 19.13 -36.76 -13.24
N PRO A 181 19.31 -37.88 -13.97
CA PRO A 181 18.43 -39.06 -13.87
C PRO A 181 18.88 -40.04 -12.78
N THR A 182 17.93 -40.63 -12.06
CA THR A 182 18.19 -41.73 -11.12
C THR A 182 17.97 -43.07 -11.82
N GLU A 183 19.03 -43.85 -11.95
CA GLU A 183 18.97 -45.27 -12.33
C GLU A 183 18.26 -46.09 -11.25
N GLY A 184 17.26 -46.88 -11.65
CA GLY A 184 16.60 -47.86 -10.80
C GLY A 184 16.80 -49.25 -11.39
N SER A 185 17.51 -50.13 -10.68
CA SER A 185 17.76 -51.52 -11.07
C SER A 185 17.20 -52.47 -10.02
N GLY A 186 16.27 -53.33 -10.45
CA GLY A 186 16.07 -54.73 -10.03
C GLY A 186 15.41 -55.05 -8.67
N LEU A 187 14.22 -55.68 -8.70
CA LEU A 187 13.99 -57.13 -8.42
C LEU A 187 12.54 -57.46 -8.00
N THR A 188 11.84 -58.15 -8.92
CA THR A 188 10.88 -59.30 -8.79
C THR A 188 10.02 -59.55 -7.53
N ALA A 189 8.68 -59.40 -7.69
CA ALA A 189 7.48 -60.29 -7.48
C ALA A 189 7.45 -61.42 -6.39
N PRO A 190 6.29 -62.08 -6.02
CA PRO A 190 4.93 -62.02 -6.60
C PRO A 190 3.68 -62.13 -5.65
N SER A 191 2.50 -61.89 -6.26
CA SER A 191 1.17 -62.53 -6.05
C SER A 191 0.33 -62.30 -4.77
N GLY A 192 -0.96 -62.00 -4.97
CA GLY A 192 -2.02 -62.13 -3.96
C GLY A 192 -3.36 -61.53 -4.40
N ARG A 193 -4.38 -62.38 -4.57
CA ARG A 193 -5.70 -62.11 -5.17
C ARG A 193 -6.67 -61.35 -4.26
N GLY A 194 -7.69 -60.70 -4.85
CA GLY A 194 -9.04 -60.66 -4.25
C GLY A 194 -9.78 -59.31 -4.31
N ARG A 195 -10.65 -59.13 -5.31
CA ARG A 195 -11.89 -58.31 -5.21
C ARG A 195 -12.92 -59.13 -4.40
N PRO A 196 -13.86 -58.53 -3.63
CA PRO A 196 -14.99 -57.76 -4.19
C PRO A 196 -15.58 -56.61 -3.34
N GLN A 197 -16.32 -55.70 -4.02
CA GLN A 197 -17.37 -54.81 -3.46
C GLN A 197 -18.62 -55.64 -3.09
N PRO A 198 -19.60 -55.22 -2.22
CA PRO A 198 -20.44 -53.99 -2.31
C PRO A 198 -21.02 -53.55 -0.92
N PRO A 199 -22.23 -52.95 -0.71
CA PRO A 199 -23.11 -52.14 -1.57
C PRO A 199 -23.50 -50.76 -0.99
N THR A 200 -24.11 -49.96 -1.85
CA THR A 200 -24.94 -48.77 -1.58
C THR A 200 -26.26 -49.09 -0.87
N ALA A 201 -26.63 -48.29 0.12
CA ALA A 201 -28.01 -48.05 0.57
C ALA A 201 -28.20 -46.53 0.60
N GLY A 202 -29.31 -45.90 0.25
CA GLY A 202 -30.69 -46.36 0.14
C GLY A 202 -31.55 -45.18 0.58
N ALA A 203 -32.54 -44.83 -0.24
CA ALA A 203 -33.35 -43.62 -0.16
C ALA A 203 -34.15 -43.44 1.15
N GLY A 204 -34.44 -42.18 1.48
CA GLY A 204 -35.46 -41.81 2.47
C GLY A 204 -36.00 -40.40 2.21
N LYS A 205 -37.06 -40.33 1.40
CA LYS A 205 -37.90 -39.14 1.15
C LYS A 205 -39.24 -39.34 1.87
N ARG A 206 -39.95 -38.23 2.17
CA ARG A 206 -41.30 -38.05 2.77
C ARG A 206 -41.21 -37.72 4.28
N ARG A 207 -41.90 -36.72 4.83
CA ARG A 207 -43.04 -35.89 4.40
C ARG A 207 -42.80 -34.43 4.73
#